data_AF-A0A2N5W4R6-F1
#
_entry.id   AF-A0A2N5W4R6-F1
#
_cell.length_a   1.000
_cell.length_b   1.000
_cell.length_c   1.000
_cell.angle_alpha   90.00
_cell.angle_beta   90.00
_cell.angle_gamma   90.00
#
_symmetry.space_group_name_H-M   'P 1'
#
loop_
_entity.id
_entity.type
_entity.pdbx_description
1 polymer ?
#
loop_
_entity_poly.entity_id
_entity_poly.type
_entity_poly.pdbx_seq_one_letter_code
_entity_poly.pdbx_strand_id
1 'polypeptide(L)'
;MNYIGLSSSRRTAVSALKTLAKEQSKKLKSIMAKSSNLLIRPTICIDNIDMEERVHQSSIGHWTHTFRGTWGYVHLPDQKLLATLDPSELTISAYYQSLEQVKSMELNPTMFLPTLPEQEHDKKVWKSQIAKVLKEQIAESTNEDLSIPTSPPEIEVISHAAPDLHMLKLMDASDNSAEGIGQVFESIIQQTGLTGDQFFAQLQPMDGDLATIQNFNCLQNQQAPSSVPEYCMNNIVFQLGASHTLWNISSAIFSHHIGDPSNMLDCGAWQHLEALGFAAHKAIQKKDFTLMVNQMERIFEALLCYCLMVKLDLNLGKLGEERLKLPAD
;
A
#
# COMPACT_ATOMS: atom_id res chain seq x y z
N MET A 1 -2.18 -31.79 -23.79
CA MET A 1 -3.26 -30.79 -23.80
C MET A 1 -3.07 -29.89 -25.01
N ASN A 2 -3.97 -29.95 -25.99
CA ASN A 2 -3.94 -29.04 -27.13
C ASN A 2 -4.69 -27.76 -26.73
N TYR A 3 -3.96 -26.72 -26.34
CA TYR A 3 -4.56 -25.41 -26.11
C TYR A 3 -4.87 -24.77 -27.46
N ILE A 4 -6.16 -24.62 -27.78
CA ILE A 4 -6.61 -23.75 -28.86
C ILE A 4 -6.53 -22.33 -28.33
N GLY A 5 -5.46 -21.62 -28.69
CA GLY A 5 -5.32 -20.20 -28.39
C GLY A 5 -6.20 -19.38 -29.32
N LEU A 6 -7.07 -18.53 -28.76
CA LEU A 6 -7.72 -17.46 -29.52
C LEU A 6 -6.66 -16.42 -29.88
N SER A 7 -6.35 -16.28 -31.17
CA SER A 7 -5.48 -15.21 -31.66
C SER A 7 -6.33 -14.09 -32.26
N SER A 8 -5.99 -12.85 -31.90
CA SER A 8 -6.61 -11.64 -32.45
C SER A 8 -5.58 -10.88 -33.26
N SER A 9 -5.99 -10.27 -34.37
CA SER A 9 -5.09 -9.42 -35.14
C SER A 9 -4.68 -8.20 -34.31
N ARG A 10 -3.45 -7.72 -34.48
CA ARG A 10 -2.99 -6.46 -33.85
C ARG A 10 -3.97 -5.31 -34.11
N ARG A 11 -4.51 -5.23 -35.33
CA ARG A 11 -5.50 -4.20 -35.71
C ARG A 11 -6.77 -4.30 -34.85
N THR A 12 -7.29 -5.51 -34.66
CA THR A 12 -8.48 -5.76 -33.83
C THR A 12 -8.20 -5.41 -32.37
N ALA A 13 -7.07 -5.86 -31.82
CA ALA A 13 -6.68 -5.54 -30.44
C ALA A 13 -6.53 -4.03 -30.20
N VAL A 14 -5.84 -3.31 -31.09
CA VAL A 14 -5.68 -1.85 -31.01
C VAL A 14 -7.03 -1.14 -31.16
N SER A 15 -7.91 -1.62 -32.05
CA SER A 15 -9.25 -1.04 -32.20
C SER A 15 -10.10 -1.23 -30.95
N ALA A 16 -10.03 -2.39 -30.31
CA ALA A 16 -10.70 -2.68 -29.05
C ALA A 16 -10.17 -1.76 -27.93
N LEU A 17 -8.85 -1.63 -27.77
CA LEU A 17 -8.23 -0.74 -26.79
C LEU A 17 -8.65 0.72 -26.99
N LYS A 18 -8.68 1.21 -28.24
CA LYS A 18 -9.16 2.56 -28.55
C LYS A 18 -10.63 2.77 -28.16
N THR A 19 -11.45 1.75 -28.38
CA THR A 19 -12.89 1.80 -28.03
C THR A 19 -13.06 1.80 -26.51
N LEU A 20 -12.36 0.90 -25.80
CA LEU A 20 -12.36 0.85 -24.33
C LEU A 20 -11.88 2.17 -23.72
N ALA A 21 -10.79 2.75 -24.24
CA ALA A 21 -10.29 4.04 -23.79
C ALA A 21 -11.31 5.17 -23.98
N LYS A 22 -12.04 5.17 -25.10
CA LYS A 22 -13.09 6.16 -25.37
C LYS A 22 -14.27 6.02 -24.42
N GLU A 23 -14.76 4.80 -24.20
CA GLU A 23 -15.89 4.55 -23.29
C GLU A 23 -15.51 4.81 -21.83
N GLN A 24 -14.30 4.41 -21.42
CA GLN A 24 -13.77 4.70 -20.09
C GLN A 24 -13.62 6.21 -19.87
N SER A 25 -13.11 6.97 -20.85
CA SER A 25 -13.03 8.43 -20.76
C SER A 25 -14.41 9.08 -20.59
N LYS A 26 -15.42 8.64 -21.34
CA LYS A 26 -16.80 9.15 -21.15
C LYS A 26 -17.34 8.81 -19.77
N LYS A 27 -17.13 7.58 -19.29
CA LYS A 27 -17.55 7.14 -17.96
C LYS A 27 -16.89 8.00 -16.87
N LEU A 28 -15.57 8.18 -16.94
CA LEU A 28 -14.81 9.02 -16.02
C LEU A 28 -15.36 10.45 -15.97
N LYS A 29 -15.56 11.08 -17.13
CA LYS A 29 -16.14 12.43 -17.22
C LYS A 29 -17.52 12.52 -16.59
N SER A 30 -18.39 11.53 -16.87
CA SER A 30 -19.72 11.49 -16.26
C SER A 30 -19.66 11.37 -14.74
N ILE A 31 -18.67 10.66 -14.20
CA ILE A 31 -18.53 10.43 -12.77
C ILE A 31 -18.01 11.67 -12.08
N MET A 32 -16.93 12.27 -12.61
CA MET A 32 -16.38 13.52 -12.08
C MET A 32 -17.39 14.67 -12.13
N ALA A 33 -18.25 14.70 -13.16
CA ALA A 33 -19.36 15.64 -13.24
C ALA A 33 -20.42 15.41 -12.15
N LYS A 34 -20.80 14.15 -11.86
CA LYS A 34 -21.75 13.83 -10.77
C LYS A 34 -21.17 14.11 -9.39
N SER A 35 -19.87 13.92 -9.24
CA SER A 35 -19.12 14.20 -8.01
C SER A 35 -18.91 15.69 -7.75
N SER A 36 -19.38 16.59 -8.61
CA SER A 36 -19.29 18.05 -8.39
C SER A 36 -20.09 18.53 -7.18
N ASN A 37 -21.14 17.79 -6.80
CA ASN A 37 -21.94 18.09 -5.61
C ASN A 37 -21.33 17.52 -4.32
N LEU A 38 -20.25 16.74 -4.41
CA LEU A 38 -19.54 16.27 -3.23
C LEU A 38 -18.68 17.39 -2.66
N LEU A 39 -18.52 17.41 -1.34
CA LEU A 39 -17.67 18.38 -0.66
C LEU A 39 -16.18 18.05 -0.82
N ILE A 40 -15.87 16.76 -0.95
CA ILE A 40 -14.55 16.24 -1.28
C ILE A 40 -14.61 15.50 -2.60
N ARG A 41 -13.63 15.77 -3.46
CA ARG A 41 -13.50 15.07 -4.74
C ARG A 41 -13.10 13.61 -4.54
N PRO A 42 -13.48 12.71 -5.48
CA PRO A 42 -12.92 11.37 -5.52
C PRO A 42 -11.39 11.40 -5.46
N THR A 43 -10.78 10.53 -4.65
CA THR A 43 -9.33 10.46 -4.48
C THR A 43 -8.68 10.05 -5.80
N ILE A 44 -7.55 10.67 -6.15
CA ILE A 44 -6.79 10.31 -7.35
C ILE A 44 -5.46 9.71 -6.93
N CYS A 45 -5.23 8.44 -7.27
CA CYS A 45 -3.93 7.80 -7.08
C CYS A 45 -3.15 7.84 -8.39
N ILE A 46 -1.88 8.25 -8.31
CA ILE A 46 -0.93 8.22 -9.43
C ILE A 46 0.35 7.54 -9.01
N ASP A 47 1.01 6.89 -9.96
CA ASP A 47 2.31 6.28 -9.77
C ASP A 47 3.04 6.13 -11.11
N ASN A 48 4.35 5.93 -11.05
CA ASN A 48 5.24 5.87 -12.18
C ASN A 48 5.14 4.59 -13.00
N ILE A 49 5.14 4.83 -14.30
CA ILE A 49 5.14 3.96 -15.46
C ILE A 49 6.44 3.64 -16.18
N ASP A 50 7.26 2.67 -15.77
CA ASP A 50 8.41 2.28 -16.60
C ASP A 50 8.13 0.98 -17.40
N MET A 51 7.99 1.10 -18.72
CA MET A 51 7.88 -0.04 -19.64
C MET A 51 9.17 -0.20 -20.45
N GLU A 52 9.88 -1.30 -20.26
CA GLU A 52 11.11 -1.59 -21.01
C GLU A 52 10.82 -2.49 -22.21
N GLU A 53 11.06 -1.96 -23.41
CA GLU A 53 11.22 -2.75 -24.63
C GLU A 53 12.67 -3.24 -24.68
N ARG A 54 12.90 -4.46 -24.19
CA ARG A 54 14.23 -5.05 -24.14
C ARG A 54 14.60 -5.72 -25.44
N VAL A 55 15.75 -5.34 -26.00
CA VAL A 55 16.35 -6.03 -27.14
C VAL A 55 17.38 -7.04 -26.61
N HIS A 56 17.30 -8.30 -27.06
CA HIS A 56 18.21 -9.36 -26.59
C HIS A 56 19.66 -9.19 -27.08
N GLN A 57 19.85 -8.64 -28.28
CA GLN A 57 21.17 -8.34 -28.86
C GLN A 57 21.16 -6.91 -29.38
N SER A 58 21.81 -6.01 -28.63
CA SER A 58 21.97 -4.62 -29.04
C SER A 58 22.78 -4.53 -30.34
N SER A 59 22.31 -3.74 -31.29
CA SER A 59 23.02 -3.41 -32.53
C SER A 59 22.83 -1.94 -32.87
N ILE A 60 23.58 -1.42 -33.84
CA ILE A 60 23.43 -0.02 -34.25
C ILE A 60 22.01 0.20 -34.77
N GLY A 61 21.21 0.97 -34.04
CA GLY A 61 19.80 1.23 -34.35
C GLY A 61 18.79 0.34 -33.61
N HIS A 62 19.24 -0.69 -32.89
CA HIS A 62 18.41 -1.51 -32.01
C HIS A 62 18.98 -1.50 -30.60
N TRP A 63 18.33 -0.72 -29.74
CA TRP A 63 18.70 -0.56 -28.35
C TRP A 63 17.48 -0.83 -27.48
N THR A 64 17.71 -1.30 -26.27
CA THR A 64 16.66 -1.33 -25.25
C THR A 64 16.12 0.07 -25.04
N HIS A 65 14.79 0.22 -25.08
CA HIS A 65 14.11 1.49 -24.87
C HIS A 65 13.22 1.41 -23.64
N THR A 66 13.33 2.38 -22.74
CA THR A 66 12.42 2.51 -21.59
C THR A 66 11.43 3.63 -21.89
N PHE A 67 10.16 3.26 -22.02
CA PHE A 67 9.07 4.21 -22.05
C PHE A 67 8.72 4.59 -20.61
N ARG A 68 8.71 5.88 -20.35
CA ARG A 68 8.36 6.47 -19.05
C ARG A 68 7.01 7.14 -19.17
N GLY A 69 6.19 7.03 -18.14
CA GLY A 69 4.90 7.69 -18.07
C GLY A 69 4.33 7.60 -16.67
N THR A 70 3.05 7.93 -16.55
CA THR A 70 2.31 7.88 -15.28
C THR A 70 1.02 7.12 -15.49
N TRP A 71 0.74 6.17 -14.60
CA TRP A 71 -0.56 5.52 -14.51
C TRP A 71 -1.30 6.04 -13.29
N GLY A 72 -2.60 5.81 -13.25
CA GLY A 72 -3.39 6.20 -12.09
C GLY A 72 -4.85 5.79 -12.20
N TYR A 73 -5.59 6.04 -11.13
CA TYR A 73 -7.01 5.76 -11.04
C TYR A 73 -7.70 6.75 -10.13
N VAL A 74 -9.01 6.89 -10.33
CA VAL A 74 -9.90 7.63 -9.46
C VAL A 74 -10.63 6.63 -8.56
N HIS A 75 -10.58 6.87 -7.26
CA HIS A 75 -11.27 6.08 -6.23
C HIS A 75 -12.45 6.87 -5.68
N LEU A 76 -13.65 6.33 -5.87
CA LEU A 76 -14.85 6.97 -5.31
C LEU A 76 -14.97 6.62 -3.82
N PRO A 77 -15.20 7.62 -2.96
CA PRO A 77 -15.39 7.36 -1.55
C PRO A 77 -16.64 6.51 -1.31
N ASP A 78 -16.55 5.60 -0.35
CA ASP A 78 -17.68 4.78 0.07
C ASP A 78 -18.82 5.68 0.58
N GLN A 79 -20.02 5.45 0.05
CA GLN A 79 -21.17 6.30 0.35
C GLN A 79 -21.66 6.15 1.80
N LYS A 80 -21.44 4.98 2.42
CA LYS A 80 -21.79 4.78 3.83
C LYS A 80 -20.83 5.55 4.72
N LEU A 81 -19.53 5.54 4.40
CA LEU A 81 -18.52 6.34 5.08
C LEU A 81 -18.82 7.84 4.93
N LEU A 82 -19.10 8.33 3.71
CA LEU A 82 -19.45 9.74 3.52
C LEU A 82 -20.66 10.16 4.35
N ALA A 83 -21.65 9.28 4.52
CA ALA A 83 -22.85 9.56 5.32
C ALA A 83 -22.57 9.68 6.83
N THR A 84 -21.42 9.22 7.33
CA THR A 84 -21.03 9.36 8.75
C THR A 84 -20.21 10.61 9.04
N LEU A 85 -19.71 11.30 8.01
CA LEU A 85 -18.84 12.46 8.16
C LEU A 85 -19.65 13.75 8.28
N ASP A 86 -19.09 14.75 8.98
CA ASP A 86 -19.68 16.08 9.06
C ASP A 86 -19.34 16.90 7.80
N PRO A 87 -20.34 17.25 6.96
CA PRO A 87 -20.14 18.09 5.79
C PRO A 87 -19.39 19.41 6.05
N SER A 88 -19.57 20.06 7.21
CA SER A 88 -18.87 21.34 7.49
C SER A 88 -17.35 21.20 7.57
N GLU A 89 -16.88 20.03 8.00
CA GLU A 89 -15.45 19.73 8.16
C GLU A 89 -14.79 19.28 6.85
N LEU A 90 -15.58 18.98 5.81
CA LEU A 90 -15.10 18.50 4.52
C LEU A 90 -14.84 19.62 3.51
N THR A 91 -14.31 20.76 3.97
CA THR A 91 -14.07 21.94 3.13
C THR A 91 -12.60 22.35 3.14
N ILE A 92 -12.16 23.07 2.09
CA ILE A 92 -10.81 23.65 2.02
C ILE A 92 -10.55 24.56 3.23
N SER A 93 -11.55 25.36 3.65
CA SER A 93 -11.40 26.26 4.79
C SER A 93 -11.20 25.51 6.10
N ALA A 94 -12.00 24.47 6.36
CA ALA A 94 -11.86 23.64 7.56
C ALA A 94 -10.50 22.94 7.60
N TYR A 95 -10.05 22.43 6.45
CA TYR A 95 -8.71 21.83 6.31
C TYR A 95 -7.59 22.82 6.68
N TYR A 96 -7.60 24.04 6.14
CA TYR A 96 -6.57 25.03 6.49
C TYR A 96 -6.66 25.50 7.95
N GLN A 97 -7.86 25.62 8.49
CA GLN A 97 -8.06 25.97 9.89
C GLN A 97 -7.49 24.90 10.83
N SER A 98 -7.61 23.62 10.48
CA SER A 98 -7.01 22.54 11.27
C SER A 98 -5.47 22.56 11.18
N LEU A 99 -4.90 22.84 10.01
CA LEU A 99 -3.44 22.99 9.84
C LEU A 99 -2.84 24.14 10.66
N GLU A 100 -3.56 25.25 10.83
CA GLU A 100 -3.08 26.35 11.68
C GLU A 100 -2.88 25.91 13.14
N GLN A 101 -3.73 25.01 13.65
CA GLN A 101 -3.61 24.49 15.00
C GLN A 101 -2.37 23.61 15.18
N VAL A 102 -1.93 22.93 14.11
CA VAL A 102 -0.73 22.07 14.12
C VAL A 102 0.54 22.89 14.34
N LYS A 103 0.61 24.13 13.84
CA LYS A 103 1.81 24.99 13.98
C LYS A 103 2.17 25.29 15.44
N SER A 104 1.17 25.35 16.33
CA SER A 104 1.36 25.58 17.77
C SER A 104 1.13 24.32 18.61
N MET A 105 0.99 23.14 17.99
CA MET A 105 0.80 21.89 18.70
C MET A 105 2.10 21.50 19.43
N GLU A 106 2.03 21.40 20.76
CA GLU A 106 3.14 20.87 21.56
C GLU A 106 3.19 19.35 21.42
N LEU A 107 4.27 18.83 20.84
CA LEU A 107 4.48 17.39 20.73
C LEU A 107 4.95 16.83 22.09
N ASN A 108 4.14 15.93 22.65
CA ASN A 108 4.52 15.15 23.82
C ASN A 108 4.83 13.71 23.39
N PRO A 109 5.96 13.11 23.82
CA PRO A 109 6.25 11.69 23.56
C PRO A 109 5.10 10.74 23.88
N THR A 110 4.26 11.04 24.88
CA THR A 110 3.09 10.21 25.23
C THR A 110 2.04 10.14 24.13
N MET A 111 2.01 11.08 23.19
CA MET A 111 1.12 11.03 22.02
C MET A 111 1.46 9.88 21.06
N PHE A 112 2.68 9.35 21.15
CA PHE A 112 3.17 8.24 20.33
C PHE A 112 3.24 6.91 21.10
N LEU A 113 2.79 6.91 22.36
CA LEU A 113 2.72 5.70 23.17
C LEU A 113 1.30 5.12 23.11
N PRO A 114 1.16 3.79 23.07
CA PRO A 114 -0.16 3.17 23.08
C PRO A 114 -0.89 3.51 24.37
N THR A 115 -2.16 3.85 24.24
CA THR A 115 -3.11 4.03 25.33
C THR A 115 -3.35 2.71 26.07
N LEU A 116 -3.92 2.76 27.28
CA LEU A 116 -4.23 1.54 28.05
C LEU A 116 -5.14 0.57 27.27
N PRO A 117 -6.22 1.01 26.59
CA PRO A 117 -7.03 0.13 25.75
C PRO A 117 -6.23 -0.51 24.60
N GLU A 118 -5.35 0.24 23.93
CA GLU A 118 -4.50 -0.28 22.85
C GLU A 118 -3.49 -1.30 23.38
N GLN A 119 -2.87 -1.06 24.54
CA GLN A 119 -1.98 -2.05 25.16
C GLN A 119 -2.71 -3.35 25.52
N GLU A 120 -3.95 -3.27 26.01
CA GLU A 120 -4.77 -4.46 26.27
C GLU A 120 -5.18 -5.17 24.98
N HIS A 121 -5.41 -4.42 23.90
CA HIS A 121 -5.61 -4.99 22.57
C HIS A 121 -4.34 -5.71 22.09
N ASP A 122 -3.17 -5.08 22.14
CA ASP A 122 -1.89 -5.66 21.75
C ASP A 122 -1.59 -6.95 22.51
N LYS A 123 -1.87 -6.99 23.82
CA LYS A 123 -1.75 -8.21 24.63
C LYS A 123 -2.62 -9.35 24.09
N LYS A 124 -3.83 -9.06 23.61
CA LYS A 124 -4.72 -10.07 23.01
C LYS A 124 -4.16 -10.55 21.67
N VAL A 125 -3.61 -9.65 20.85
CA VAL A 125 -2.92 -9.99 19.59
C VAL A 125 -1.77 -10.97 19.86
N TRP A 126 -0.84 -10.61 20.75
CA TRP A 126 0.28 -11.48 21.12
C TRP A 126 -0.17 -12.84 21.67
N LYS A 127 -1.15 -12.85 22.58
CA LYS A 127 -1.69 -14.11 23.13
C LYS A 127 -2.28 -14.99 22.04
N SER A 128 -2.99 -14.40 21.07
CA SER A 128 -3.60 -15.18 19.99
C SER A 128 -2.57 -15.80 19.05
N GLN A 129 -1.52 -15.06 18.71
CA GLN A 129 -0.42 -15.55 17.87
C GLN A 129 0.35 -16.66 18.59
N ILE A 130 0.64 -16.51 19.88
CA ILE A 130 1.26 -17.57 20.70
C ILE A 130 0.37 -18.81 20.76
N ALA A 131 -0.94 -18.63 21.01
CA ALA A 131 -1.91 -19.72 21.05
C ALA A 131 -2.01 -20.46 19.71
N LYS A 132 -1.98 -19.72 18.59
CA LYS A 132 -1.94 -20.28 17.24
C LYS A 132 -0.72 -21.18 17.05
N VAL A 133 0.48 -20.69 17.33
CA VAL A 133 1.72 -21.48 17.17
C VAL A 133 1.73 -22.69 18.09
N LEU A 134 1.28 -22.55 19.34
CA LEU A 134 1.15 -23.67 20.27
C LEU A 134 0.25 -24.77 19.70
N LYS A 135 -0.92 -24.40 19.17
CA LYS A 135 -1.92 -25.33 18.61
C LYS A 135 -1.46 -25.96 17.29
N GLU A 136 -0.86 -25.18 16.40
CA GLU A 136 -0.53 -25.62 15.04
C GLU A 136 0.80 -26.36 14.97
N GLN A 137 1.78 -26.02 15.83
CA GLN A 137 3.12 -26.59 15.75
C GLN A 137 3.40 -27.59 16.87
N ILE A 138 2.97 -27.32 18.10
CA ILE A 138 3.48 -28.05 19.28
C ILE A 138 2.48 -29.05 19.84
N ALA A 139 1.21 -28.68 19.95
CA ALA A 139 0.24 -29.41 20.74
C ALA A 139 -1.15 -29.49 20.11
N GLU A 140 -1.76 -30.67 20.21
CA GLU A 140 -3.17 -30.88 19.94
C GLU A 140 -3.97 -30.70 21.25
N SER A 141 -4.95 -29.79 21.20
CA SER A 141 -5.93 -29.71 22.27
C SER A 141 -6.93 -30.84 22.14
N THR A 142 -7.22 -31.52 23.25
CA THR A 142 -8.32 -32.51 23.32
C THR A 142 -9.70 -31.85 23.50
N ASN A 143 -9.73 -30.53 23.74
CA ASN A 143 -10.94 -29.73 23.91
C ASN A 143 -10.97 -28.61 22.87
N GLU A 144 -12.07 -28.47 22.11
CA GLU A 144 -12.15 -27.45 21.04
C GLU A 144 -12.21 -26.02 21.61
N ASP A 145 -12.63 -25.86 22.86
CA ASP A 145 -12.70 -24.59 23.58
C ASP A 145 -11.35 -24.21 24.21
N LEU A 146 -10.40 -23.79 23.39
CA LEU A 146 -9.23 -23.05 23.91
C LEU A 146 -9.74 -21.74 24.53
N SER A 147 -9.40 -21.49 25.80
CA SER A 147 -9.76 -20.24 26.49
C SER A 147 -9.16 -18.98 25.82
N ILE A 148 -8.16 -19.14 24.95
CA ILE A 148 -7.51 -18.05 24.22
C ILE A 148 -7.77 -18.24 22.71
N PRO A 149 -8.33 -17.24 22.01
CA PRO A 149 -8.53 -17.28 20.56
C PRO A 149 -7.19 -17.44 19.82
N THR A 150 -7.16 -18.21 18.73
CA THR A 150 -5.97 -18.35 17.86
C THR A 150 -5.91 -17.32 16.73
N SER A 151 -6.96 -16.52 16.58
CA SER A 151 -6.99 -15.40 15.65
C SER A 151 -6.88 -14.10 16.43
N PRO A 152 -6.07 -13.12 15.96
CA PRO A 152 -5.98 -11.83 16.61
C PRO A 152 -7.35 -11.13 16.60
N PRO A 153 -7.68 -10.38 17.67
CA PRO A 153 -8.87 -9.54 17.66
C PRO A 153 -8.79 -8.53 16.53
N GLU A 154 -9.96 -8.18 15.99
CA GLU A 154 -10.08 -7.21 14.92
C GLU A 154 -9.67 -5.80 15.37
N ILE A 155 -8.96 -5.07 14.49
CA ILE A 155 -8.60 -3.65 14.64
C ILE A 155 -9.28 -2.89 13.50
N GLU A 156 -10.13 -1.93 13.85
CA GLU A 156 -10.72 -0.95 12.92
C GLU A 156 -11.11 -1.53 11.55
N VAL A 157 -11.95 -2.58 11.57
CA VAL A 157 -12.28 -3.32 10.35
C VAL A 157 -12.91 -2.42 9.31
N ILE A 158 -12.17 -2.21 8.23
CA ILE A 158 -12.68 -1.56 7.03
C ILE A 158 -13.50 -2.54 6.19
N SER A 159 -14.41 -2.00 5.39
CA SER A 159 -15.25 -2.80 4.51
C SER A 159 -14.40 -3.60 3.51
N HIS A 160 -14.68 -4.91 3.41
CA HIS A 160 -14.10 -5.80 2.40
C HIS A 160 -14.77 -5.65 1.02
N ALA A 161 -15.71 -4.71 0.87
CA ALA A 161 -16.35 -4.45 -0.42
C ALA A 161 -15.31 -3.98 -1.43
N ALA A 162 -15.42 -4.45 -2.67
CA ALA A 162 -14.55 -4.01 -3.75
C ALA A 162 -14.66 -2.48 -3.92
N PRO A 163 -13.54 -1.74 -3.93
CA PRO A 163 -13.56 -0.30 -4.11
C PRO A 163 -14.05 0.06 -5.52
N ASP A 164 -14.75 1.17 -5.65
CA ASP A 164 -15.18 1.68 -6.95
C ASP A 164 -14.04 2.49 -7.58
N LEU A 165 -13.27 1.82 -8.43
CA LEU A 165 -12.08 2.35 -9.08
C LEU A 165 -12.31 2.60 -10.57
N HIS A 166 -11.81 3.73 -11.05
CA HIS A 166 -11.83 4.09 -12.46
C HIS A 166 -10.44 4.47 -12.94
N MET A 167 -9.87 3.61 -13.79
CA MET A 167 -8.56 3.84 -14.37
C MET A 167 -8.53 5.13 -15.20
N LEU A 168 -7.48 5.91 -14.99
CA LEU A 168 -7.05 6.94 -15.91
C LEU A 168 -6.40 6.27 -17.13
N LYS A 169 -6.53 6.92 -18.29
CA LYS A 169 -5.70 6.60 -19.44
C LYS A 169 -4.25 6.92 -19.10
N LEU A 170 -3.35 6.01 -19.49
CA LEU A 170 -1.92 6.20 -19.35
C LEU A 170 -1.47 7.57 -19.89
N MET A 171 -0.62 8.23 -19.12
CA MET A 171 -0.09 9.56 -19.41
C MET A 171 1.37 9.42 -19.85
N ASP A 172 1.74 10.09 -20.94
CA ASP A 172 3.13 10.13 -21.42
C ASP A 172 4.02 11.00 -20.50
N ALA A 173 3.41 11.90 -19.74
CA ALA A 173 4.08 12.67 -18.70
C ALA A 173 4.50 11.76 -17.54
N SER A 174 5.69 12.02 -17.01
CA SER A 174 6.28 11.31 -15.88
C SER A 174 6.22 12.21 -14.65
N ASP A 175 5.82 11.71 -13.49
CA ASP A 175 5.77 12.52 -12.25
C ASP A 175 7.13 12.62 -11.54
N ASN A 176 8.20 12.12 -12.18
CA ASN A 176 9.57 12.12 -11.66
C ASN A 176 10.26 13.50 -11.61
N SER A 177 9.56 14.58 -11.92
CA SER A 177 10.05 15.95 -11.77
C SER A 177 8.92 16.92 -11.46
N ALA A 178 9.27 18.11 -10.95
CA ALA A 178 8.30 19.19 -10.70
C ALA A 178 7.58 19.64 -11.99
N GLU A 179 8.28 19.70 -13.13
CA GLU A 179 7.65 19.99 -14.42
C GLU A 179 6.71 18.86 -14.85
N GLY A 180 7.17 17.62 -14.68
CA GLY A 180 6.43 16.43 -15.07
C GLY A 180 5.13 16.24 -14.29
N ILE A 181 5.13 16.47 -12.96
CA ILE A 181 3.90 16.42 -12.16
C ILE A 181 2.88 17.49 -12.61
N GLY A 182 3.34 18.68 -13.03
CA GLY A 182 2.46 19.69 -13.62
C GLY A 182 1.76 19.19 -14.89
N GLN A 183 2.51 18.54 -15.79
CA GLN A 183 1.97 17.91 -17.01
C GLN A 183 1.01 16.75 -16.69
N VAL A 184 1.26 16.01 -15.59
CA VAL A 184 0.35 14.98 -15.09
C VAL A 184 -0.98 15.60 -14.64
N PHE A 185 -0.97 16.71 -13.91
CA PHE A 185 -2.21 17.40 -13.52
C PHE A 185 -3.00 17.91 -14.71
N GLU A 186 -2.34 18.52 -15.69
CA GLU A 186 -3.00 18.92 -16.95
C GLU A 186 -3.68 17.72 -17.63
N SER A 187 -2.99 16.57 -17.68
CA SER A 187 -3.52 15.34 -18.23
C SER A 187 -4.73 14.82 -17.44
N ILE A 188 -4.68 14.87 -16.10
CA ILE A 188 -5.80 14.48 -15.23
C ILE A 188 -7.02 15.38 -15.47
N ILE A 189 -6.83 16.70 -15.52
CA ILE A 189 -7.91 17.68 -15.75
C ILE A 189 -8.58 17.40 -17.10
N GLN A 190 -7.79 17.18 -18.16
CA GLN A 190 -8.32 16.83 -19.49
C GLN A 190 -9.11 15.52 -19.51
N GLN A 191 -8.61 14.50 -18.81
CA GLN A 191 -9.24 13.17 -18.75
C GLN A 191 -10.54 13.17 -17.94
N THR A 192 -10.55 13.87 -16.81
CA THR A 192 -11.73 14.06 -15.95
C THR A 192 -12.76 14.97 -16.58
N GLY A 193 -12.37 15.80 -17.55
CA GLY A 193 -13.26 16.72 -18.25
C GLY A 193 -13.68 17.92 -17.41
N LEU A 194 -12.98 18.17 -16.30
CA LEU A 194 -13.14 19.36 -15.48
C LEU A 194 -12.38 20.52 -16.12
N THR A 195 -12.81 21.76 -15.84
CA THR A 195 -11.95 22.93 -16.06
C THR A 195 -10.95 23.06 -14.91
N GLY A 196 -9.88 23.84 -15.10
CA GLY A 196 -8.94 24.19 -14.03
C GLY A 196 -9.69 24.72 -12.80
N ASP A 197 -10.50 25.76 -12.98
CA ASP A 197 -11.35 26.32 -11.92
C ASP A 197 -12.17 25.25 -11.16
N GLN A 198 -12.79 24.31 -11.87
CA GLN A 198 -13.59 23.24 -11.24
C GLN A 198 -12.76 22.23 -10.46
N PHE A 199 -11.54 21.97 -10.93
CA PHE A 199 -10.59 21.07 -10.28
C PHE A 199 -10.03 21.72 -9.01
N PHE A 200 -9.61 22.98 -9.09
CA PHE A 200 -8.98 23.71 -7.98
C PHE A 200 -9.97 24.29 -6.96
N ALA A 201 -11.28 24.30 -7.24
CA ALA A 201 -12.31 24.84 -6.35
C ALA A 201 -12.68 23.94 -5.15
N GLN A 202 -12.30 22.66 -5.16
CA GLN A 202 -12.66 21.69 -4.12
C GLN A 202 -11.44 20.91 -3.64
N LEU A 203 -11.49 20.45 -2.38
CA LEU A 203 -10.44 19.63 -1.81
C LEU A 203 -10.29 18.35 -2.65
N GLN A 204 -9.06 18.11 -3.11
CA GLN A 204 -8.69 17.00 -3.98
C GLN A 204 -7.65 16.14 -3.25
N PRO A 205 -8.09 15.06 -2.58
CA PRO A 205 -7.18 14.06 -2.04
C PRO A 205 -6.45 13.36 -3.19
N MET A 206 -5.15 13.17 -3.05
CA MET A 206 -4.34 12.43 -4.00
C MET A 206 -3.39 11.49 -3.27
N ASP A 207 -3.10 10.35 -3.89
CA ASP A 207 -2.13 9.38 -3.39
C ASP A 207 -0.98 9.26 -4.38
N GLY A 208 0.24 9.21 -3.86
CA GLY A 208 1.45 8.99 -4.64
C GLY A 208 2.57 8.41 -3.78
N ASP A 209 3.67 8.03 -4.43
CA ASP A 209 4.88 7.65 -3.71
C ASP A 209 5.58 8.88 -3.11
N LEU A 210 6.63 8.66 -2.30
CA LEU A 210 7.35 9.75 -1.64
C LEU A 210 7.99 10.73 -2.66
N ALA A 211 8.49 10.22 -3.79
CA ALA A 211 9.14 11.04 -4.81
C ALA A 211 8.11 11.92 -5.54
N THR A 212 6.94 11.38 -5.89
CA THR A 212 5.82 12.13 -6.45
C THR A 212 5.44 13.31 -5.54
N ILE A 213 5.31 13.06 -4.23
CA ILE A 213 4.96 14.09 -3.25
C ILE A 213 6.05 15.15 -3.12
N GLN A 214 7.32 14.74 -3.15
CA GLN A 214 8.44 15.69 -3.15
C GLN A 214 8.43 16.57 -4.40
N ASN A 215 8.16 16.01 -5.58
CA ASN A 215 8.07 16.75 -6.82
C ASN A 215 6.87 17.72 -6.81
N PHE A 216 5.73 17.30 -6.28
CA PHE A 216 4.58 18.17 -6.06
C PHE A 216 4.94 19.36 -5.14
N ASN A 217 5.55 19.09 -3.98
CA ASN A 217 5.95 20.14 -3.05
C ASN A 217 6.98 21.09 -3.68
N CYS A 218 7.91 20.57 -4.49
CA CYS A 218 8.85 21.39 -5.26
C CYS A 218 8.11 22.31 -6.25
N LEU A 219 7.15 21.78 -7.00
CA LEU A 219 6.33 22.57 -7.93
C LEU A 219 5.56 23.67 -7.19
N GLN A 220 4.89 23.32 -6.09
CA GLN A 220 4.14 24.26 -5.27
C GLN A 220 5.03 25.38 -4.73
N ASN A 221 6.22 25.05 -4.23
CA ASN A 221 7.19 26.04 -3.74
C ASN A 221 7.73 26.96 -4.84
N GLN A 222 7.90 26.46 -6.07
CA GLN A 222 8.33 27.27 -7.22
C GLN A 222 7.26 28.27 -7.66
N GLN A 223 5.99 27.93 -7.45
CA GLN A 223 4.83 28.75 -7.83
C GLN A 223 4.32 29.63 -6.67
N ALA A 224 4.81 29.42 -5.45
CA ALA A 224 4.45 30.20 -4.28
C ALA A 224 5.25 31.53 -4.20
N PRO A 225 4.65 32.61 -3.68
CA PRO A 225 3.23 32.75 -3.37
C PRO A 225 2.42 33.10 -4.63
N SER A 226 1.26 32.46 -4.81
CA SER A 226 0.30 32.82 -5.85
C SER A 226 -1.11 32.91 -5.27
N SER A 227 -1.88 33.90 -5.73
CA SER A 227 -3.31 34.02 -5.43
C SER A 227 -4.19 33.23 -6.40
N VAL A 228 -3.61 32.70 -7.48
CA VAL A 228 -4.32 31.90 -8.48
C VAL A 228 -4.36 30.45 -8.01
N PRO A 229 -5.56 29.84 -7.85
CA PRO A 229 -5.71 28.47 -7.35
C PRO A 229 -4.89 27.42 -8.13
N GLU A 230 -4.80 27.57 -9.45
CA GLU A 230 -4.05 26.67 -10.33
C GLU A 230 -2.54 26.65 -10.03
N TYR A 231 -1.98 27.76 -9.55
CA TYR A 231 -0.56 27.88 -9.25
C TYR A 231 -0.25 27.63 -7.77
N CYS A 232 -1.15 27.95 -6.85
CA CYS A 232 -0.90 27.65 -5.44
C CYS A 232 -1.23 26.19 -5.09
N MET A 233 -2.12 25.54 -5.84
CA MET A 233 -2.52 24.13 -5.67
C MET A 233 -2.94 23.76 -4.23
N ASN A 234 -3.44 24.75 -3.50
CA ASN A 234 -3.79 24.66 -2.08
C ASN A 234 -4.94 23.68 -1.78
N ASN A 235 -5.72 23.32 -2.78
CA ASN A 235 -6.80 22.35 -2.64
C ASN A 235 -6.31 20.90 -2.77
N ILE A 236 -5.07 20.65 -3.23
CA ILE A 236 -4.54 19.30 -3.41
C ILE A 236 -3.87 18.85 -2.11
N VAL A 237 -4.28 17.69 -1.61
CA VAL A 237 -3.69 17.06 -0.43
C VAL A 237 -3.14 15.71 -0.81
N PHE A 238 -1.83 15.59 -0.84
CA PHE A 238 -1.16 14.32 -1.07
C PHE A 238 -1.04 13.51 0.22
N GLN A 239 -1.42 12.25 0.14
CA GLN A 239 -1.15 11.24 1.16
C GLN A 239 -0.09 10.27 0.63
N LEU A 240 0.79 9.82 1.52
CA LEU A 240 1.75 8.77 1.19
C LEU A 240 0.99 7.47 0.92
N GLY A 241 1.20 6.90 -0.27
CA GLY A 241 0.57 5.64 -0.63
C GLY A 241 0.81 4.56 0.42
N ALA A 242 -0.26 4.06 1.05
CA ALA A 242 -0.19 3.13 2.18
C ALA A 242 0.67 1.89 1.88
N SER A 243 0.55 1.32 0.68
CA SER A 243 1.35 0.16 0.26
C SER A 243 2.85 0.46 0.20
N HIS A 244 3.24 1.64 -0.27
CA HIS A 244 4.66 2.02 -0.36
C HIS A 244 5.23 2.32 1.04
N THR A 245 4.44 2.96 1.90
CA THR A 245 4.79 3.18 3.31
C THR A 245 5.00 1.85 4.04
N LEU A 246 4.06 0.90 3.92
CA LEU A 246 4.18 -0.44 4.49
C LEU A 246 5.39 -1.20 3.95
N TRP A 247 5.66 -1.07 2.65
CA TRP A 247 6.84 -1.66 2.02
C TRP A 247 8.14 -1.08 2.60
N ASN A 248 8.25 0.24 2.73
CA ASN A 248 9.43 0.89 3.30
C ASN A 248 9.66 0.47 4.76
N ILE A 249 8.62 0.43 5.58
CA ILE A 249 8.70 0.01 6.98
C ILE A 249 9.12 -1.47 7.07
N SER A 250 8.44 -2.35 6.33
CA SER A 250 8.72 -3.79 6.36
C SER A 250 10.14 -4.09 5.84
N SER A 251 10.54 -3.44 4.76
CA SER A 251 11.90 -3.55 4.21
C SER A 251 12.95 -3.06 5.20
N ALA A 252 12.69 -1.96 5.93
CA ALA A 252 13.60 -1.43 6.94
C ALA A 252 13.77 -2.38 8.12
N ILE A 253 12.65 -2.89 8.68
CA ILE A 253 12.65 -3.89 9.76
C ILE A 253 13.43 -5.12 9.30
N PHE A 254 13.08 -5.66 8.14
CA PHE A 254 13.65 -6.92 7.69
C PHE A 254 15.14 -6.79 7.35
N SER A 255 15.55 -5.69 6.70
CA SER A 255 16.96 -5.42 6.42
C SER A 255 17.78 -5.22 7.70
N HIS A 256 17.18 -4.62 8.73
CA HIS A 256 17.86 -4.44 10.01
C HIS A 256 18.11 -5.76 10.74
N HIS A 257 17.17 -6.72 10.63
CA HIS A 257 17.22 -7.99 11.36
C HIS A 257 17.73 -9.18 10.54
N ILE A 258 18.00 -9.02 9.24
CA ILE A 258 18.40 -10.14 8.37
C ILE A 258 19.70 -10.80 8.83
N GLY A 259 20.67 -10.02 9.34
CA GLY A 259 21.99 -10.48 9.77
C GLY A 259 23.01 -10.66 8.64
N ASP A 260 24.10 -11.35 8.94
CA ASP A 260 25.21 -11.61 8.02
C ASP A 260 25.37 -13.12 7.73
N PRO A 261 24.91 -13.61 6.55
CA PRO A 261 25.07 -15.01 6.15
C PRO A 261 26.51 -15.49 6.00
N SER A 262 27.49 -14.58 5.89
CA SER A 262 28.91 -14.94 5.81
C SER A 262 29.53 -15.23 7.18
N ASN A 263 28.88 -14.83 8.26
CA ASN A 263 29.31 -15.06 9.63
C ASN A 263 28.51 -16.22 10.26
N MET A 264 29.14 -17.37 10.45
CA MET A 264 28.48 -18.54 11.05
C MET A 264 28.02 -18.35 12.50
N LEU A 265 28.51 -17.31 13.20
CA LEU A 265 28.07 -16.98 14.56
C LEU A 265 26.91 -15.97 14.58
N ASP A 266 26.52 -15.45 13.42
CA ASP A 266 25.41 -14.48 13.32
C ASP A 266 24.06 -15.19 13.43
N CYS A 267 23.22 -14.75 14.37
CA CYS A 267 21.89 -15.32 14.63
C CYS A 267 20.76 -14.51 13.97
N GLY A 268 21.03 -13.87 12.82
CA GLY A 268 20.03 -13.07 12.11
C GLY A 268 18.92 -13.91 11.49
N ALA A 269 17.92 -13.21 10.94
CA ALA A 269 16.76 -13.84 10.29
C ALA A 269 17.14 -14.78 9.13
N TRP A 270 18.31 -14.57 8.51
CA TRP A 270 18.81 -15.42 7.43
C TRP A 270 18.90 -16.90 7.84
N GLN A 271 19.29 -17.20 9.08
CA GLN A 271 19.40 -18.59 9.55
C GLN A 271 18.05 -19.28 9.55
N HIS A 272 17.01 -18.58 10.04
CA HIS A 272 15.65 -19.09 10.05
C HIS A 272 15.11 -19.32 8.64
N LEU A 273 15.40 -18.41 7.71
CA LEU A 273 14.98 -18.56 6.31
C LEU A 273 15.62 -19.78 5.66
N GLU A 274 16.94 -19.94 5.77
CA GLU A 274 17.65 -21.08 5.19
C GLU A 274 17.19 -22.40 5.82
N ALA A 275 16.97 -22.43 7.14
CA ALA A 275 16.42 -23.60 7.84
C ALA A 275 15.00 -23.96 7.38
N LEU A 276 14.19 -22.96 7.03
CA LEU A 276 12.85 -23.11 6.46
C LEU A 276 12.85 -23.43 4.95
N GLY A 277 14.04 -23.63 4.36
CA GLY A 277 14.22 -23.94 2.93
C GLY A 277 14.06 -22.73 2.01
N PHE A 278 14.14 -21.50 2.54
CA PHE A 278 14.00 -20.27 1.78
C PHE A 278 15.36 -19.55 1.68
N ALA A 279 15.80 -19.29 0.46
CA ALA A 279 17.08 -18.62 0.23
C ALA A 279 17.03 -17.17 0.74
N ALA A 280 17.86 -16.84 1.73
CA ALA A 280 17.77 -15.57 2.46
C ALA A 280 17.94 -14.34 1.54
N HIS A 281 18.78 -14.44 0.51
CA HIS A 281 19.01 -13.38 -0.47
C HIS A 281 17.76 -13.02 -1.31
N LYS A 282 16.71 -13.85 -1.30
CA LYS A 282 15.43 -13.59 -1.99
C LYS A 282 14.38 -12.96 -1.09
N ALA A 283 14.64 -12.84 0.21
CA ALA A 283 13.61 -12.47 1.18
C ALA A 283 13.25 -10.98 1.12
N ILE A 284 14.24 -10.13 0.83
CA ILE A 284 14.07 -8.68 0.68
C ILE A 284 13.98 -8.37 -0.82
N GLN A 285 12.76 -8.43 -1.37
CA GLN A 285 12.52 -8.19 -2.79
C GLN A 285 11.73 -6.89 -3.03
N LYS A 286 12.28 -5.98 -3.85
CA LYS A 286 11.63 -4.70 -4.18
C LYS A 286 10.31 -4.83 -4.94
N LYS A 287 10.07 -5.98 -5.58
CA LYS A 287 8.94 -6.21 -6.50
C LYS A 287 7.82 -7.09 -5.92
N ASP A 288 8.05 -7.73 -4.78
CA ASP A 288 7.12 -8.72 -4.23
C ASP A 288 6.96 -8.51 -2.71
N PHE A 289 6.10 -7.56 -2.38
CA PHE A 289 5.80 -7.20 -0.99
C PHE A 289 5.15 -8.36 -0.23
N THR A 290 4.23 -9.08 -0.87
CA THR A 290 3.55 -10.24 -0.28
C THR A 290 4.55 -11.31 0.12
N LEU A 291 5.54 -11.61 -0.73
CA LEU A 291 6.59 -12.56 -0.40
C LEU A 291 7.40 -12.13 0.83
N MET A 292 7.73 -10.84 0.92
CA MET A 292 8.50 -10.28 2.03
C MET A 292 7.76 -10.40 3.36
N VAL A 293 6.48 -9.97 3.40
CA VAL A 293 5.63 -10.09 4.60
C VAL A 293 5.45 -11.55 5.01
N ASN A 294 5.16 -12.43 4.05
CA ASN A 294 5.04 -13.87 4.32
C ASN A 294 6.32 -14.46 4.95
N GLN A 295 7.51 -14.02 4.49
CA GLN A 295 8.76 -14.48 5.09
C GLN A 295 8.97 -13.94 6.51
N MET A 296 8.60 -12.68 6.76
CA MET A 296 8.63 -12.11 8.11
C MET A 296 7.70 -12.87 9.06
N GLU A 297 6.48 -13.21 8.63
CA GLU A 297 5.53 -14.01 9.40
C GLU A 297 6.05 -15.42 9.70
N ARG A 298 6.68 -16.09 8.72
CA ARG A 298 7.28 -17.42 8.93
C ARG A 298 8.43 -17.41 9.93
N ILE A 299 9.29 -16.40 9.86
CA ILE A 299 10.38 -16.23 10.85
C ILE A 299 9.77 -15.99 12.24
N PHE A 300 8.77 -15.12 12.32
CA PHE A 300 8.08 -14.83 13.57
C PHE A 300 7.45 -16.08 14.19
N GLU A 301 6.77 -16.90 13.39
CA GLU A 301 6.20 -18.17 13.83
C GLU A 301 7.27 -19.15 14.32
N ALA A 302 8.39 -19.28 13.60
CA ALA A 302 9.51 -20.14 14.02
C ALA A 302 10.12 -19.68 15.35
N LEU A 303 10.26 -18.37 15.56
CA LEU A 303 10.75 -17.79 16.82
C LEU A 303 9.79 -18.07 17.98
N LEU A 304 8.48 -17.90 17.77
CA LEU A 304 7.48 -18.25 18.77
C LEU A 304 7.50 -19.74 19.12
N CYS A 305 7.65 -20.61 18.12
CA CYS A 305 7.75 -22.04 18.32
C CYS A 305 8.96 -22.38 19.20
N TYR A 306 10.14 -21.84 18.88
CA TYR A 306 11.35 -22.02 19.70
C TYR A 306 11.15 -21.53 21.13
N CYS A 307 10.61 -20.32 21.33
CA CYS A 307 10.34 -19.77 22.65
C CYS A 307 9.40 -20.66 23.47
N LEU A 308 8.34 -21.19 22.85
CA LEU A 308 7.41 -22.11 23.50
C LEU A 308 8.08 -23.43 23.88
N MET A 309 8.90 -24.00 23.00
CA MET A 309 9.64 -25.23 23.29
C MET A 309 10.57 -25.06 24.48
N VAL A 310 11.33 -23.95 24.53
CA VAL A 310 12.19 -23.63 25.67
C VAL A 310 11.37 -23.48 26.95
N LYS A 311 10.21 -22.83 26.89
CA LYS A 311 9.33 -22.65 28.06
C LYS A 311 8.68 -23.94 28.54
N LEU A 312 8.42 -24.89 27.65
CA LEU A 312 7.80 -26.18 27.94
C LEU A 312 8.83 -27.30 28.17
N ASP A 313 10.14 -26.99 28.18
CA ASP A 313 11.25 -27.94 28.30
C ASP A 313 11.19 -29.08 27.26
N LEU A 314 10.88 -28.71 26.02
CA LEU A 314 10.77 -29.63 24.89
C LEU A 314 12.07 -29.67 24.09
N ASN A 315 12.58 -30.88 23.89
CA ASN A 315 13.75 -31.10 23.02
C ASN A 315 13.39 -30.92 21.54
N LEU A 316 14.27 -30.29 20.76
CA LEU A 316 14.12 -30.06 19.31
C LEU A 316 13.79 -31.31 18.49
N GLY A 317 14.28 -32.48 18.90
CA GLY A 317 13.98 -33.76 18.24
C GLY A 317 12.60 -34.34 18.53
N LYS A 318 11.75 -33.71 19.35
CA LYS A 318 10.41 -34.21 19.72
C LYS A 318 9.27 -33.65 18.86
N LEU A 319 9.50 -32.61 18.05
CA LEU A 319 8.52 -32.11 17.07
C LEU A 319 8.54 -32.97 15.79
N GLY A 320 8.34 -34.28 15.96
CA GLY A 320 8.03 -35.18 14.85
C GLY A 320 6.57 -35.03 14.40
N GLU A 321 6.04 -36.01 13.67
CA GLU A 321 4.63 -36.02 13.25
C GLU A 321 3.65 -36.03 14.45
N GLU A 322 4.09 -36.46 15.64
CA GLU A 322 3.26 -36.55 16.84
C GLU A 322 3.33 -35.25 17.68
N ARG A 323 2.21 -34.52 17.70
CA ARG A 323 2.02 -33.33 18.56
C ARG A 323 1.73 -33.73 20.01
N LEU A 324 2.11 -32.87 20.95
CA LEU A 324 1.83 -33.08 22.37
C LEU A 324 0.33 -33.01 22.66
N LYS A 325 -0.16 -33.86 23.53
CA LYS A 325 -1.54 -33.74 24.05
C LYS A 325 -1.53 -32.84 25.27
N LEU A 326 -2.14 -31.68 25.18
CA LEU A 326 -2.31 -30.81 26.33
C LEU A 326 -3.43 -31.36 27.24
N PRO A 327 -3.21 -31.46 28.57
CA PRO A 327 -4.27 -31.78 29.51
C PRO A 327 -5.37 -30.71 29.46
N ALA A 328 -6.62 -31.14 29.61
CA ALA A 328 -7.75 -30.23 29.74
C ALA A 328 -7.90 -29.85 31.22
N ASP A 329 -7.25 -28.76 31.63
CA ASP A 329 -7.49 -28.10 32.91
C ASP A 329 -7.83 -26.62 32.71
#